data_AF-A0A4C1UL83-F1
#
_entry.id   AF-A0A4C1UL83-F1
#
_cell.length_a   1.000
_cell.length_b   1.000
_cell.length_c   1.000
_cell.angle_alpha   90.00
_cell.angle_beta   90.00
_cell.angle_gamma   90.00
#
_symmetry.space_group_name_H-M   'P 1'
#
loop_
_entity.id
_entity.type
_entity.pdbx_description
1 polymer ?
#
loop_
_entity_poly.entity_id
_entity_poly.type
_entity_poly.pdbx_seq_one_letter_code
_entity_poly.pdbx_strand_id
1 'polypeptide(L)'
;MKFYYKKGKNATQAAKKICDLFGPNAVSVRVGQNWLKGFQSDHFDAKVEPRSGRPVMEKLDAVLGKIEHDRHISLHEIAEELGIDHKTVVTYLKKV
;
A
#
# COMPACT_ATOMS: atom_id res chain seq x y z
N MET A 1 7.86 15.80 6.89
CA MET A 1 6.84 16.65 6.21
C MET A 1 5.75 17.16 7.17
N LYS A 2 4.97 16.29 7.83
CA LYS A 2 3.88 16.64 8.78
C LYS A 2 4.26 17.70 9.81
N PHE A 3 5.46 17.58 10.41
CA PHE A 3 5.98 18.55 11.36
C PHE A 3 6.02 19.99 10.80
N TYR A 4 6.50 20.16 9.56
CA TYR A 4 6.59 21.47 8.93
C TYR A 4 5.23 22.02 8.51
N TYR A 5 4.31 21.14 8.09
CA TYR A 5 2.92 21.52 7.83
C TYR A 5 2.23 22.08 9.08
N LYS A 6 2.35 21.41 10.23
CA LYS A 6 1.83 21.92 11.52
C LYS A 6 2.45 23.26 11.96
N LYS A 7 3.64 23.59 11.47
CA LYS A 7 4.31 24.88 11.68
C LYS A 7 3.94 25.94 10.63
N GLY A 8 2.92 25.70 9.80
CA GLY A 8 2.46 26.62 8.77
C GLY A 8 3.44 26.80 7.60
N LYS A 9 4.35 25.85 7.37
CA LYS A 9 5.30 25.91 6.24
C LYS A 9 4.68 25.30 4.99
N ASN A 10 4.92 25.95 3.85
CA ASN A 10 4.49 25.44 2.55
C ASN A 10 5.40 24.29 2.06
N ALA A 11 4.97 23.61 0.98
CA ALA A 11 5.66 22.44 0.44
C ALA A 11 7.12 22.72 0.07
N THR A 12 7.41 23.86 -0.55
CA THR A 12 8.76 24.24 -0.98
C THR A 12 9.68 24.47 0.22
N GLN A 13 9.20 25.21 1.23
CA GLN A 13 9.96 25.46 2.45
C GLN A 13 10.24 24.17 3.23
N ALA A 14 9.24 23.29 3.32
CA ALA A 14 9.38 22.01 3.99
C ALA A 14 10.32 21.07 3.23
N ALA A 15 10.20 20.97 1.90
CA ALA A 15 11.09 20.16 1.06
C ALA A 15 12.54 20.66 1.15
N LYS A 16 12.76 21.97 1.08
CA LYS A 16 14.09 22.57 1.26
C LYS A 16 14.70 22.17 2.60
N LYS A 17 14.00 22.37 3.71
CA LYS A 17 14.49 21.99 5.04
C LYS A 17 14.78 20.49 5.19
N ILE A 18 13.99 19.64 4.51
CA ILE A 18 14.23 18.20 4.51
C ILE A 18 15.49 17.87 3.71
N CYS A 19 15.68 18.46 2.54
CA CYS A 19 16.90 18.27 1.76
C CYS A 19 18.14 18.84 2.46
N ASP A 20 18.02 19.97 3.15
CA ASP A 20 19.11 20.56 3.94
C ASP A 20 19.53 19.62 5.09
N LEU A 21 18.60 18.84 5.66
CA LEU A 21 18.87 17.95 6.80
C LEU A 21 19.30 16.53 6.40
N PHE A 22 18.70 15.98 5.34
CA PHE A 22 18.86 14.58 4.93
C PHE A 22 19.62 14.40 3.60
N GLY A 23 20.03 15.51 2.98
CA GLY A 23 20.80 15.51 1.74
C GLY A 23 19.97 15.87 0.50
N PRO A 24 20.65 16.23 -0.59
CA PRO A 24 20.01 16.59 -1.84
C PRO A 24 19.14 15.44 -2.34
N ASN A 25 17.97 15.77 -2.90
CA ASN A 25 16.97 14.82 -3.41
C ASN A 25 16.25 13.96 -2.36
N ALA A 26 16.41 14.21 -1.06
CA ALA A 26 15.66 13.50 -0.01
C ALA A 26 14.13 13.58 -0.23
N VAL A 27 13.62 14.76 -0.62
CA VAL A 27 12.22 14.97 -1.00
C VAL A 27 12.13 16.02 -2.12
N SER A 28 11.42 15.69 -3.21
CA SER A 28 11.09 16.67 -4.24
C SER A 28 9.94 17.58 -3.80
N VAL A 29 9.89 18.80 -4.35
CA VAL A 29 8.77 19.74 -4.08
C VAL A 29 7.42 19.11 -4.44
N ARG A 30 7.36 18.33 -5.53
CA ARG A 30 6.15 17.62 -5.97
C ARG A 30 5.68 16.60 -4.92
N VAL A 31 6.59 15.82 -4.35
CA VAL A 31 6.27 14.90 -3.25
C VAL A 31 5.76 15.70 -2.04
N GLY A 32 6.40 16.81 -1.72
CA GLY A 32 5.95 17.71 -0.66
C GLY A 32 4.53 18.25 -0.86
N GLN A 33 4.17 18.65 -2.09
CA GLN A 33 2.83 19.10 -2.44
C GLN A 33 1.78 18.00 -2.27
N ASN A 34 2.08 16.77 -2.71
CA ASN A 34 1.18 15.63 -2.54
C ASN A 34 0.90 15.34 -1.06
N TRP A 35 1.94 15.39 -0.22
CA TRP A 35 1.77 15.27 1.24
C TRP A 35 0.92 16.38 1.83
N LEU A 36 1.14 17.64 1.44
CA LEU A 36 0.35 18.76 1.95
C LEU A 36 -1.13 18.66 1.57
N LYS A 37 -1.45 18.20 0.35
CA LYS A 37 -2.83 17.91 -0.06
C LYS A 37 -3.47 16.84 0.83
N GLY A 38 -2.76 15.76 1.13
CA GLY A 38 -3.24 14.72 2.05
C GLY A 38 -3.46 15.23 3.48
N PHE A 39 -2.62 16.14 3.96
CA PHE A 39 -2.82 16.75 5.28
C PHE A 39 -3.99 17.73 5.36
N GLN A 40 -4.48 18.25 4.23
CA GLN A 40 -5.70 19.05 4.19
C GLN A 40 -6.97 18.18 4.32
N SER A 41 -6.88 16.89 3.96
CA SER A 41 -7.97 15.92 4.08
C SER A 41 -7.86 15.07 5.35
N ASP A 42 -7.18 15.57 6.40
CA ASP A 42 -6.87 14.86 7.65
C ASP A 42 -6.18 13.48 7.48
N HIS A 43 -5.62 13.20 6.30
CA HIS A 43 -4.92 11.95 6.02
C HIS A 43 -3.46 12.05 6.48
N PHE A 44 -3.25 11.87 7.78
CA PHE A 44 -1.93 11.96 8.41
C PHE A 44 -1.17 10.64 8.51
N ASP A 45 -1.80 9.53 8.14
CA ASP A 45 -1.16 8.23 8.17
C ASP A 45 -0.06 8.14 7.12
N ALA A 46 1.13 7.77 7.58
CA ALA A 46 2.26 7.48 6.71
C ALA A 46 2.21 6.05 6.15
N LYS A 47 1.21 5.26 6.56
CA LYS A 47 0.98 3.92 6.03
C LYS A 47 0.63 4.06 4.57
N VAL A 48 1.44 3.43 3.73
CA VAL A 48 1.13 3.28 2.31
C VAL A 48 -0.01 2.28 2.24
N GLU A 49 -1.16 2.70 1.70
CA GLU A 49 -2.23 1.75 1.40
C GLU A 49 -1.69 0.61 0.51
N PRO A 50 -2.20 -0.61 0.67
CA PRO A 50 -1.82 -1.72 -0.20
C PRO A 50 -1.99 -1.30 -1.66
N ARG A 51 -0.91 -1.35 -2.43
CA ARG A 51 -0.99 -1.06 -3.86
C ARG A 51 -1.92 -2.06 -4.52
N SER A 52 -2.85 -1.56 -5.34
CA SER A 52 -3.68 -2.42 -6.18
C SER A 52 -2.79 -3.34 -7.02
N GLY A 53 -3.18 -4.62 -7.10
CA GLY A 53 -2.48 -5.65 -7.88
C GLY A 53 -1.52 -6.56 -7.10
N ARG A 54 -1.12 -6.23 -5.86
CA ARG A 54 -0.44 -7.21 -4.99
C ARG A 54 -1.47 -8.06 -4.24
N PRO A 55 -1.31 -9.40 -4.18
CA PRO A 55 -2.05 -10.23 -3.23
C PRO A 55 -2.01 -9.60 -1.84
N VAL A 56 -3.18 -9.36 -1.24
CA VAL A 56 -3.23 -9.07 0.20
C VAL A 56 -2.86 -10.37 0.91
N MET A 57 -1.91 -10.31 1.85
CA MET A 57 -1.39 -11.50 2.55
C MET A 57 -2.52 -12.33 3.16
N GLU A 58 -3.51 -11.67 3.77
CA GLU A 58 -4.74 -12.29 4.31
C GLU A 58 -5.49 -13.14 3.27
N LYS A 59 -5.54 -12.71 2.00
CA LYS A 59 -6.19 -13.47 0.92
C LYS A 59 -5.35 -14.66 0.45
N LEU A 60 -4.04 -14.62 0.63
CA LEU A 60 -3.14 -15.74 0.30
C LEU A 60 -3.26 -16.83 1.37
N ASP A 61 -3.25 -16.43 2.65
CA ASP A 61 -3.43 -17.34 3.79
C ASP A 61 -4.81 -18.03 3.75
N ALA A 62 -5.87 -17.30 3.36
CA ALA A 62 -7.20 -17.90 3.18
C ALA A 62 -7.24 -18.95 2.06
N VAL A 63 -6.53 -18.73 0.94
CA VAL A 63 -6.43 -19.72 -0.15
C VAL A 63 -5.65 -20.96 0.32
N LEU A 64 -4.52 -20.76 1.01
CA LEU A 64 -3.70 -21.86 1.55
C LEU A 64 -4.49 -22.70 2.57
N GLY A 65 -5.18 -22.07 3.52
CA GLY A 65 -5.96 -22.77 4.53
C GLY A 65 -7.07 -23.64 3.95
N LYS A 66 -7.66 -23.23 2.81
CA LYS A 66 -8.66 -24.05 2.09
C LYS A 66 -8.04 -25.29 1.46
N ILE A 67 -6.86 -25.17 0.85
CA ILE A 67 -6.13 -26.29 0.25
C ILE A 67 -5.61 -27.26 1.32
N GLU A 68 -5.18 -26.73 2.47
CA GLU A 68 -4.76 -27.55 3.62
C GLU A 68 -5.94 -28.33 4.20
N HIS A 69 -7.13 -27.72 4.27
CA HIS A 69 -8.34 -28.37 4.77
C HIS A 69 -8.86 -29.44 3.81
N ASP A 70 -8.92 -29.13 2.52
CA ASP A 70 -9.31 -30.07 1.47
C ASP A 70 -8.33 -30.00 0.30
N ARG A 71 -7.51 -31.04 0.18
CA ARG A 71 -6.50 -31.15 -0.90
C ARG A 71 -7.11 -31.43 -2.28
N HIS A 72 -8.40 -31.76 -2.35
CA HIS A 72 -9.10 -32.04 -3.60
C HIS A 72 -9.98 -30.87 -4.07
N ILE A 73 -10.03 -29.76 -3.31
CA ILE A 73 -10.80 -28.58 -3.68
C ILE A 73 -10.31 -28.00 -5.01
N SER A 74 -11.25 -27.62 -5.88
CA SER A 74 -10.91 -27.00 -7.14
C SER A 74 -10.58 -25.51 -6.96
N LEU A 75 -9.73 -25.00 -7.85
CA LEU A 75 -9.43 -23.57 -7.96
C LEU A 75 -10.69 -22.72 -8.22
N HIS A 76 -11.71 -23.30 -8.87
CA HIS A 76 -12.97 -22.61 -9.13
C HIS A 76 -13.79 -22.44 -7.84
N GLU A 77 -13.90 -23.49 -7.05
CA GLU A 77 -14.60 -23.46 -5.75
C GLU A 77 -13.93 -22.48 -4.78
N ILE A 78 -12.60 -22.47 -4.71
CA ILE A 78 -11.86 -21.48 -3.91
C ILE A 78 -12.16 -20.04 -4.38
N ALA A 79 -12.19 -19.82 -5.70
CA ALA A 79 -12.44 -18.51 -6.28
C ALA A 79 -13.86 -18.01 -5.96
N GLU A 80 -14.86 -18.89 -6.09
CA GLU A 80 -16.25 -18.59 -5.76
C GLU A 80 -16.44 -18.32 -4.26
N GLU A 81 -15.89 -19.19 -3.40
CA GLU A 81 -16.02 -19.04 -1.95
C GLU A 81 -15.35 -17.77 -1.41
N LEU A 82 -14.19 -17.41 -1.95
CA LEU A 82 -13.42 -16.23 -1.51
C LEU A 82 -13.78 -14.96 -2.29
N GLY A 83 -14.67 -15.05 -3.28
CA GLY A 83 -15.06 -13.91 -4.12
C GLY A 83 -13.89 -13.26 -4.86
N ILE A 84 -12.90 -14.06 -5.26
CA ILE A 84 -11.69 -13.60 -5.96
C ILE A 84 -11.63 -14.21 -7.36
N ASP A 85 -11.07 -13.46 -8.31
CA ASP A 85 -10.96 -13.93 -9.69
C ASP A 85 -10.08 -15.19 -9.77
N HIS A 86 -10.47 -16.16 -10.60
CA HIS A 86 -9.76 -17.42 -10.77
C HIS A 86 -8.28 -17.25 -11.15
N LYS A 87 -7.94 -16.26 -12.00
CA LYS A 87 -6.54 -15.96 -12.35
C LYS A 87 -5.75 -15.45 -11.15
N THR A 88 -6.44 -14.79 -10.20
CA THR A 88 -5.84 -14.33 -8.94
C THR A 88 -5.45 -15.51 -8.07
N VAL A 89 -6.32 -16.52 -7.94
CA VAL A 89 -6.02 -17.75 -7.20
C VAL A 89 -4.82 -18.48 -7.81
N VAL A 90 -4.81 -18.66 -9.13
CA VAL A 90 -3.67 -19.27 -9.85
C VAL A 90 -2.37 -18.47 -9.62
N THR A 91 -2.46 -17.15 -9.59
CA THR A 91 -1.29 -16.29 -9.30
C THR A 91 -0.81 -16.44 -7.86
N TYR A 92 -1.70 -16.70 -6.91
CA TYR A 92 -1.35 -16.93 -5.52
C TYR A 92 -0.64 -18.27 -5.35
N LEU A 93 -1.14 -19.34 -5.99
CA LEU A 93 -0.50 -20.66 -5.93
C LEU A 93 0.88 -20.68 -6.59
N LYS A 94 1.10 -19.92 -7.67
CA LYS A 94 2.42 -19.80 -8.30
C LYS A 94 3.47 -19.08 -7.45
N LYS A 95 3.05 -18.44 -6.35
CA LYS A 95 3.94 -17.68 -5.45
C LYS A 95 4.30 -18.46 -4.19
N VAL A 96 3.65 -19.59 -3.94
CA VAL A 96 3.98 -20.57 -2.89
C VAL A 96 5.06 -21.49 -3.44
#